data_AF-A0A6M3M7I1-F1
#
_entry.id   AF-A0A6M3M7I1-F1
#
_cell.length_a   1.000
_cell.length_b   1.000
_cell.length_c   1.000
_cell.angle_alpha   90.00
_cell.angle_beta   90.00
_cell.angle_gamma   90.00
#
_symmetry.space_group_name_H-M   'P 1'
#
loop_
_entity.id
_entity.type
_entity.pdbx_description
1 polymer ?
#
loop_
_entity_poly.entity_id
_entity_poly.type
_entity_poly.pdbx_seq_one_letter_code
_entity_poly.pdbx_strand_id
1 'polypeptide(L)'
;MKLEDLWKDVQLRRNVQGYSQKLRSRVRDGNTVEEEVFRVYVREKLPLSALAVADVIPPMIQGVATDVFVIGDMSIPPLMASPLAYKERVRPLEAGISIGNRAITAGTLGWFFEKDGDVAIGSNAHVLAENPLEAGSREKTILQPGAYDGGRAPRDVVAEYRWHQQLYGGVSTCPVGQLFAGLGNMAARLSARRTRFKLLTTGVNRIDFAVTGAPLVPYELKVCGAKDWSGFVGLGFAGSDQASFFCKAGNIMATGWKPIDVDVPVVDVGDTLHKVGRTTEYTTGAVIDDCAHGKVDYGGGNLIEFDDLILTTKMLEGGDSGDAVWDSMVLN
;
A
#
# COMPACT_ATOMS: atom_id res chain seq x y z
N MET A 1 5.18 13.91 -24.76
CA MET A 1 6.06 14.09 -23.59
C MET A 1 5.62 13.09 -22.53
N LYS A 2 6.55 12.34 -21.93
CA LYS A 2 6.22 11.39 -20.87
C LYS A 2 6.41 12.07 -19.52
N LEU A 3 5.43 12.01 -18.62
CA LEU A 3 5.55 12.63 -17.29
C LEU A 3 6.68 12.00 -16.45
N GLU A 4 7.07 10.76 -16.76
CA GLU A 4 8.26 10.10 -16.25
C GLU A 4 9.56 10.91 -16.45
N ASP A 5 9.66 11.68 -17.53
CA ASP A 5 10.84 12.52 -17.78
C ASP A 5 10.84 13.78 -16.90
N LEU A 6 9.66 14.32 -16.57
CA LEU A 6 9.54 15.40 -15.58
C LEU A 6 9.82 14.89 -14.16
N TRP A 7 9.38 13.66 -13.85
CA TRP A 7 9.65 13.01 -12.57
C TRP A 7 11.14 12.86 -12.32
N LYS A 8 11.92 12.45 -13.32
CA LYS A 8 13.38 12.32 -13.20
C LYS A 8 14.07 13.60 -12.74
N ASP A 9 13.53 14.75 -13.12
CA ASP A 9 14.08 16.05 -12.76
C ASP A 9 13.83 16.41 -11.29
N VAL A 10 12.86 15.78 -10.59
CA VAL A 10 12.47 16.11 -9.20
C VAL A 10 12.62 14.97 -8.18
N GLN A 11 12.69 13.71 -8.63
CA GLN A 11 12.59 12.52 -7.77
C GLN A 11 13.61 12.44 -6.63
N LEU A 12 14.80 13.04 -6.78
CA LEU A 12 15.88 12.99 -5.78
C LEU A 12 15.80 14.10 -4.72
N ARG A 13 14.80 15.00 -4.80
CA ARG A 13 14.62 16.09 -3.83
C ARG A 13 14.14 15.52 -2.50
N ARG A 14 14.69 16.05 -1.39
CA ARG A 14 14.48 15.47 -0.05
C ARG A 14 13.02 15.41 0.39
N ASN A 15 12.22 16.39 -0.05
CA ASN A 15 10.83 16.54 0.38
C ASN A 15 9.83 15.82 -0.56
N VAL A 16 10.31 15.22 -1.65
CA VAL A 16 9.44 14.68 -2.72
C VAL A 16 9.09 13.21 -2.47
N GLN A 17 7.79 12.96 -2.37
CA GLN A 17 7.18 11.66 -2.06
C GLN A 17 6.63 10.95 -3.29
N GLY A 18 6.31 11.67 -4.36
CA GLY A 18 5.74 11.08 -5.56
C GLY A 18 5.24 12.12 -6.56
N TYR A 19 4.46 11.68 -7.55
CA TYR A 19 3.86 12.56 -8.55
C TYR A 19 2.61 11.92 -9.18
N SER A 20 1.79 12.73 -9.84
CA SER A 20 0.65 12.23 -10.62
C SER A 20 1.09 11.74 -11.99
N GLN A 21 0.68 10.52 -12.39
CA GLN A 21 0.97 9.98 -13.73
C GLN A 21 0.09 10.59 -14.83
N LYS A 22 -0.80 11.52 -14.50
CA LYS A 22 -1.56 12.38 -15.43
C LYS A 22 -1.32 13.85 -15.08
N LEU A 23 -1.53 14.74 -16.06
CA LEU A 23 -1.66 16.16 -15.73
C LEU A 23 -2.93 16.36 -14.90
N ARG A 24 -2.87 17.27 -13.95
CA ARG A 24 -3.98 17.58 -13.04
C ARG A 24 -4.37 19.03 -13.18
N SER A 25 -5.63 19.34 -12.91
CA SER A 25 -6.05 20.73 -12.73
C SER A 25 -5.39 21.29 -11.47
N ARG A 26 -4.80 22.48 -11.59
CA ARG A 26 -4.11 23.15 -10.48
C ARG A 26 -5.06 23.38 -9.30
N VAL A 27 -4.57 23.22 -8.08
CA VAL A 27 -5.30 23.61 -6.86
C VAL A 27 -4.68 24.88 -6.27
N ARG A 28 -5.48 25.95 -6.10
CA ARG A 28 -5.10 27.19 -5.41
C ARG A 28 -6.11 27.49 -4.31
N ASP A 29 -5.64 27.66 -3.08
CA ASP A 29 -6.49 27.97 -1.91
C ASP A 29 -7.71 27.04 -1.77
N GLY A 30 -7.52 25.74 -2.07
CA GLY A 30 -8.56 24.72 -2.03
C GLY A 30 -9.48 24.67 -3.26
N ASN A 31 -9.32 25.58 -4.23
CA ASN A 31 -10.12 25.64 -5.44
C ASN A 31 -9.36 25.11 -6.66
N THR A 32 -10.05 24.34 -7.49
CA THR A 32 -9.53 23.87 -8.77
C THR A 32 -9.53 24.99 -9.81
N VAL A 33 -8.41 25.16 -10.50
CA VAL A 33 -8.25 26.11 -11.61
C VAL A 33 -8.02 25.31 -12.89
N GLU A 34 -8.61 25.74 -14.01
CA GLU A 34 -8.43 25.16 -15.35
C GLU A 34 -7.02 25.47 -15.92
N GLU A 35 -6.01 24.98 -15.23
CA GLU A 35 -4.61 24.99 -15.66
C GLU A 35 -4.06 23.59 -15.45
N GLU A 36 -3.68 22.90 -16.53
CA GLU A 36 -3.06 21.58 -16.45
C GLU A 36 -1.62 21.67 -15.94
N VAL A 37 -1.33 20.96 -14.87
CA VAL A 37 -0.06 21.02 -14.16
C VAL A 37 0.50 19.63 -13.89
N PHE A 38 1.83 19.55 -13.86
CA PHE A 38 2.54 18.41 -13.31
C PHE A 38 2.49 18.49 -11.77
N ARG A 39 1.66 17.65 -11.16
CA ARG A 39 1.50 17.59 -9.71
C ARG A 39 2.57 16.73 -9.07
N VAL A 40 3.34 17.32 -8.17
CA VAL A 40 4.37 16.66 -7.34
C VAL A 40 3.86 16.56 -5.91
N TYR A 41 3.96 15.37 -5.33
CA TYR A 41 3.61 15.13 -3.94
C TYR A 41 4.81 15.35 -3.02
N VAL A 42 4.58 16.03 -1.91
CA VAL A 42 5.62 16.35 -0.93
C VAL A 42 5.19 15.99 0.49
N ARG A 43 6.17 15.82 1.38
CA ARG A 43 5.91 15.60 2.81
C ARG A 43 5.26 16.81 3.46
N GLU A 44 5.81 17.99 3.22
CA GLU A 44 5.32 19.24 3.83
C GLU A 44 5.56 20.44 2.92
N LYS A 45 4.82 21.54 3.11
CA LYS A 45 5.08 22.82 2.42
C LYS A 45 5.98 23.69 3.29
N LEU A 46 7.20 23.93 2.81
CA LEU A 46 8.16 24.82 3.44
C LEU A 46 8.27 26.15 2.68
N PRO A 47 8.51 27.28 3.37
CA PRO A 47 8.84 28.53 2.69
C PRO A 47 10.16 28.39 1.91
N LEU A 48 10.29 29.09 0.78
CA LEU A 48 11.50 29.01 -0.06
C LEU A 48 12.79 29.34 0.71
N SER A 49 12.73 30.19 1.72
CA SER A 49 13.86 30.53 2.59
C SER A 49 14.35 29.37 3.45
N ALA A 50 13.51 28.34 3.68
CA ALA A 50 13.85 27.15 4.43
C ALA A 50 14.33 25.99 3.52
N LEU A 51 14.36 26.18 2.19
CA LEU A 51 14.74 25.17 1.22
C LEU A 51 16.13 25.46 0.64
N ALA A 52 16.94 24.41 0.47
CA ALA A 52 18.10 24.49 -0.40
C ALA A 52 17.64 24.63 -1.86
N VAL A 53 18.40 25.36 -2.68
CA VAL A 53 18.07 25.55 -4.11
C VAL A 53 17.84 24.22 -4.85
N ALA A 54 18.60 23.19 -4.49
CA ALA A 54 18.47 21.85 -5.06
C ALA A 54 17.16 21.13 -4.66
N ASP A 55 16.54 21.52 -3.55
CA ASP A 55 15.29 20.93 -3.02
C ASP A 55 14.04 21.71 -3.47
N VAL A 56 14.20 22.90 -4.07
CA VAL A 56 13.09 23.66 -4.65
C VAL A 56 12.56 22.93 -5.88
N ILE A 57 11.23 22.72 -5.92
CA ILE A 57 10.53 22.25 -7.11
C ILE A 57 10.38 23.45 -8.06
N PRO A 58 10.95 23.42 -9.27
CA PRO A 58 10.82 24.53 -10.20
C PRO A 58 9.35 24.79 -10.56
N PRO A 59 8.90 26.04 -10.73
CA PRO A 59 7.53 26.36 -11.12
C PRO A 59 7.16 25.84 -12.53
N MET A 60 8.17 25.49 -13.32
CA MET A 60 8.03 24.90 -14.64
C MET A 60 9.17 23.91 -14.91
N ILE A 61 8.84 22.74 -15.44
CA ILE A 61 9.81 21.70 -15.83
C ILE A 61 9.53 21.34 -17.28
N GLN A 62 10.54 21.47 -18.15
CA GLN A 62 10.43 21.16 -19.58
C GLN A 62 9.19 21.80 -20.25
N GLY A 63 8.83 23.03 -19.86
CA GLY A 63 7.69 23.76 -20.42
C GLY A 63 6.33 23.49 -19.75
N VAL A 64 6.28 22.59 -18.75
CA VAL A 64 5.05 22.23 -18.03
C VAL A 64 5.04 22.90 -16.67
N ALA A 65 3.96 23.61 -16.36
CA ALA A 65 3.79 24.23 -15.05
C ALA A 65 3.65 23.15 -13.95
N THR A 66 4.24 23.40 -12.79
CA THR A 66 4.19 22.46 -11.66
C THR A 66 3.21 22.90 -10.58
N ASP A 67 2.71 21.93 -9.82
CA ASP A 67 1.91 22.12 -8.62
C ASP A 67 2.41 21.20 -7.51
N VAL A 68 2.36 21.69 -6.28
CA VAL A 68 2.88 20.99 -5.10
C VAL A 68 1.74 20.65 -4.17
N PHE A 69 1.55 19.37 -3.92
CA PHE A 69 0.48 18.84 -3.09
C PHE A 69 1.05 18.08 -1.90
N VAL A 70 0.55 18.34 -0.69
CA VAL A 70 1.07 17.73 0.54
C VAL A 70 0.39 16.39 0.77
N ILE A 71 1.17 15.33 0.97
CA ILE A 71 0.67 13.99 1.32
C ILE A 71 1.33 13.41 2.57
N GLY A 72 2.22 14.14 3.25
CA GLY A 72 2.92 13.64 4.43
C GLY A 72 3.97 12.56 4.10
N ASP A 73 4.49 11.90 5.14
CA ASP A 73 5.37 10.75 4.99
C ASP A 73 4.54 9.47 4.84
N MET A 74 4.55 8.89 3.64
CA MET A 74 3.81 7.67 3.36
C MET A 74 4.61 6.47 3.88
N SER A 75 4.00 5.70 4.76
CA SER A 75 4.60 4.52 5.36
C SER A 75 3.55 3.43 5.58
N ILE A 76 3.99 2.21 5.87
CA ILE A 76 3.11 1.25 6.54
C ILE A 76 2.88 1.79 7.95
N PRO A 77 1.65 2.23 8.31
CA PRO A 77 1.46 2.89 9.58
C PRO A 77 1.73 1.90 10.72
N PRO A 78 2.56 2.26 11.71
CA PRO A 78 2.90 1.34 12.78
C PRO A 78 1.66 1.01 13.60
N LEU A 79 1.56 -0.25 14.02
CA LEU A 79 0.43 -0.71 14.80
C LEU A 79 0.46 -0.05 16.19
N MET A 80 -0.46 0.88 16.44
CA MET A 80 -0.58 1.58 17.72
C MET A 80 -1.64 0.92 18.62
N ALA A 81 -1.45 1.01 19.93
CA ALA A 81 -2.43 0.56 20.91
C ALA A 81 -3.61 1.54 20.95
N SER A 82 -4.57 1.38 20.04
CA SER A 82 -5.88 2.04 20.11
C SER A 82 -6.91 1.10 20.75
N PRO A 83 -7.98 1.60 21.41
CA PRO A 83 -9.21 0.83 21.54
C PRO A 83 -9.70 0.49 20.12
N LEU A 84 -9.85 -0.79 19.82
CA LEU A 84 -9.94 -1.31 18.45
C LEU A 84 -11.07 -2.34 18.41
N ALA A 85 -11.99 -2.25 17.44
CA ALA A 85 -13.26 -2.97 17.50
C ALA A 85 -13.28 -4.36 16.86
N TYR A 86 -12.65 -4.60 15.70
CA TYR A 86 -12.78 -5.88 14.96
C TYR A 86 -11.60 -6.85 15.14
N LYS A 87 -11.19 -7.02 16.40
CA LYS A 87 -10.08 -7.88 16.82
C LYS A 87 -10.50 -9.24 17.35
N GLU A 88 -11.79 -9.43 17.57
CA GLU A 88 -12.29 -10.66 18.15
C GLU A 88 -12.28 -11.81 17.13
N ARG A 89 -12.45 -13.02 17.65
CA ARG A 89 -12.59 -14.20 16.82
C ARG A 89 -13.97 -14.20 16.17
N VAL A 90 -14.02 -14.15 14.83
CA VAL A 90 -15.25 -14.04 14.04
C VAL A 90 -15.40 -15.29 13.18
N ARG A 91 -16.58 -15.94 13.23
CA ARG A 91 -16.94 -17.08 12.38
C ARG A 91 -18.43 -16.97 12.01
N PRO A 92 -18.82 -17.16 10.74
CA PRO A 92 -17.97 -17.31 9.55
C PRO A 92 -17.02 -16.13 9.34
N LEU A 93 -15.93 -16.32 8.58
CA LEU A 93 -15.04 -15.21 8.21
C LEU A 93 -15.77 -14.20 7.32
N GLU A 94 -15.49 -12.93 7.53
CA GLU A 94 -16.01 -11.80 6.75
C GLU A 94 -14.90 -10.75 6.56
N ALA A 95 -15.04 -9.86 5.59
CA ALA A 95 -14.09 -8.78 5.36
C ALA A 95 -14.14 -7.69 6.43
N GLY A 96 -13.04 -6.97 6.61
CA GLY A 96 -12.91 -5.88 7.59
C GLY A 96 -12.45 -6.31 8.99
N ILE A 97 -12.27 -7.61 9.22
CA ILE A 97 -11.82 -8.15 10.52
C ILE A 97 -10.31 -8.38 10.58
N SER A 98 -9.77 -8.50 11.79
CA SER A 98 -8.35 -8.82 12.01
C SER A 98 -7.94 -10.17 11.40
N ILE A 99 -6.85 -10.18 10.64
CA ILE A 99 -6.18 -11.39 10.13
C ILE A 99 -4.67 -11.17 10.08
N GLY A 100 -3.88 -12.23 10.02
CA GLY A 100 -2.48 -12.10 9.64
C GLY A 100 -1.71 -13.40 9.63
N ASN A 101 -0.54 -13.36 9.02
CA ASN A 101 0.47 -14.40 9.18
C ASN A 101 0.93 -14.45 10.65
N ARG A 102 1.11 -15.66 11.18
CA ARG A 102 1.54 -15.85 12.57
C ARG A 102 2.89 -15.19 12.89
N ALA A 103 3.77 -15.03 11.91
CA ALA A 103 5.08 -14.40 12.08
C ALA A 103 5.06 -12.87 12.10
N ILE A 104 3.92 -12.24 11.78
CA ILE A 104 3.77 -10.78 11.78
C ILE A 104 2.79 -10.33 12.88
N THR A 105 2.49 -9.03 12.94
CA THR A 105 1.57 -8.44 13.92
C THR A 105 0.10 -8.79 13.61
N ALA A 106 -0.56 -7.97 12.80
CA ALA A 106 -1.93 -8.14 12.30
C ALA A 106 -2.22 -7.08 11.21
N GLY A 107 -3.17 -7.39 10.34
CA GLY A 107 -3.80 -6.46 9.41
C GLY A 107 -5.29 -6.78 9.27
N THR A 108 -5.89 -6.38 8.16
CA THR A 108 -7.31 -6.59 7.86
C THR A 108 -7.51 -7.67 6.79
N LEU A 109 -8.54 -8.50 6.96
CA LEU A 109 -9.06 -9.36 5.91
C LEU A 109 -9.73 -8.47 4.85
N GLY A 110 -9.14 -8.38 3.66
CA GLY A 110 -9.63 -7.52 2.59
C GLY A 110 -10.87 -8.07 1.93
N TRP A 111 -10.72 -9.15 1.18
CA TRP A 111 -11.85 -9.79 0.51
C TRP A 111 -11.54 -11.26 0.20
N PHE A 112 -12.50 -11.97 -0.38
CA PHE A 112 -12.31 -13.32 -0.90
C PHE A 112 -12.07 -13.26 -2.41
N PHE A 113 -11.10 -14.04 -2.87
CA PHE A 113 -10.66 -14.04 -4.26
C PHE A 113 -10.72 -15.44 -4.84
N GLU A 114 -10.91 -15.54 -6.14
CA GLU A 114 -10.84 -16.79 -6.89
C GLU A 114 -9.79 -16.74 -7.99
N LYS A 115 -9.18 -17.90 -8.26
CA LYS A 115 -8.34 -18.14 -9.43
C LYS A 115 -8.42 -19.61 -9.83
N ASP A 116 -8.80 -19.87 -11.08
CA ASP A 116 -8.89 -21.22 -11.64
C ASP A 116 -9.80 -22.18 -10.81
N GLY A 117 -10.84 -21.64 -10.17
CA GLY A 117 -11.76 -22.38 -9.31
C GLY A 117 -11.34 -22.51 -7.85
N ASP A 118 -10.13 -22.06 -7.49
CA ASP A 118 -9.67 -22.04 -6.11
C ASP A 118 -10.05 -20.73 -5.41
N VAL A 119 -10.75 -20.84 -4.29
CA VAL A 119 -11.04 -19.70 -3.39
C VAL A 119 -9.86 -19.45 -2.45
N ALA A 120 -9.60 -18.18 -2.16
CA ALA A 120 -8.59 -17.73 -1.21
C ALA A 120 -9.05 -16.49 -0.44
N ILE A 121 -8.44 -16.26 0.72
CA ILE A 121 -8.55 -15.01 1.46
C ILE A 121 -7.47 -14.06 0.92
N GLY A 122 -7.82 -12.82 0.62
CA GLY A 122 -6.88 -11.80 0.15
C GLY A 122 -6.68 -10.65 1.15
N SER A 123 -5.45 -10.15 1.20
CA SER A 123 -5.03 -8.98 1.99
C SER A 123 -3.68 -8.48 1.44
N ASN A 124 -3.00 -7.54 2.10
CA ASN A 124 -1.67 -7.13 1.70
C ASN A 124 -0.64 -8.27 1.87
N ALA A 125 0.42 -8.23 1.06
CA ALA A 125 1.56 -9.13 1.20
C ALA A 125 2.24 -8.98 2.56
N HIS A 126 2.41 -7.77 3.07
CA HIS A 126 3.00 -7.57 4.40
C HIS A 126 2.09 -8.03 5.57
N VAL A 127 0.84 -8.40 5.29
CA VAL A 127 -0.10 -8.97 6.27
C VAL A 127 -0.08 -10.50 6.22
N LEU A 128 0.01 -11.11 5.02
CA LEU A 128 -0.08 -12.58 4.86
C LEU A 128 1.28 -13.27 4.65
N ALA A 129 2.35 -12.54 4.35
CA ALA A 129 3.71 -13.05 4.26
C ALA A 129 4.59 -12.53 5.40
N GLU A 130 5.57 -13.33 5.82
CA GLU A 130 6.58 -12.94 6.82
C GLU A 130 7.43 -11.76 6.34
N ASN A 131 7.72 -11.70 5.04
CA ASN A 131 8.44 -10.60 4.40
C ASN A 131 7.96 -10.43 2.95
N PRO A 132 7.31 -9.30 2.58
CA PRO A 132 6.81 -9.06 1.22
C PRO A 132 7.91 -8.84 0.18
N LEU A 133 9.17 -8.67 0.61
CA LEU A 133 10.33 -8.47 -0.25
C LEU A 133 10.99 -9.79 -0.69
N GLU A 134 10.60 -10.92 -0.10
CA GLU A 134 11.15 -12.24 -0.39
C GLU A 134 10.14 -13.08 -1.16
N ALA A 135 10.61 -13.95 -2.07
CA ALA A 135 9.72 -14.88 -2.73
C ALA A 135 9.20 -15.93 -1.73
N GLY A 136 7.91 -15.90 -1.43
CA GLY A 136 7.27 -16.85 -0.52
C GLY A 136 7.28 -16.41 0.95
N SER A 137 6.82 -17.30 1.83
CA SER A 137 6.80 -17.13 3.29
C SER A 137 7.19 -18.44 3.95
N ARG A 138 8.04 -18.43 4.98
CA ARG A 138 8.44 -19.65 5.69
C ARG A 138 7.36 -20.07 6.68
N GLU A 139 6.90 -19.12 7.49
CA GLU A 139 5.67 -19.31 8.26
C GLU A 139 4.48 -19.28 7.29
N LYS A 140 3.69 -20.35 7.32
CA LYS A 140 2.52 -20.53 6.46
C LYS A 140 1.21 -20.31 7.21
N THR A 141 1.23 -20.32 8.53
CA THR A 141 0.01 -20.28 9.34
C THR A 141 -0.63 -18.90 9.28
N ILE A 142 -1.90 -18.84 8.85
CA ILE A 142 -2.72 -17.63 8.89
C ILE A 142 -3.75 -17.74 10.02
N LEU A 143 -3.83 -16.69 10.83
CA LEU A 143 -4.68 -16.63 12.02
C LEU A 143 -5.80 -15.59 11.86
N GLN A 144 -7.00 -15.93 12.36
CA GLN A 144 -8.09 -14.98 12.62
C GLN A 144 -8.57 -15.20 14.07
N PRO A 145 -8.38 -14.20 14.96
CA PRO A 145 -7.75 -12.90 14.69
C PRO A 145 -6.23 -13.01 14.48
N GLY A 146 -5.58 -11.96 13.99
CA GLY A 146 -4.12 -11.90 13.82
C GLY A 146 -3.36 -12.09 15.15
N ALA A 147 -2.06 -12.41 15.08
CA ALA A 147 -1.26 -12.76 16.26
C ALA A 147 -1.20 -11.64 17.31
N TYR A 148 -1.09 -10.38 16.87
CA TYR A 148 -1.11 -9.21 17.75
C TYR A 148 -2.45 -9.07 18.50
N ASP A 149 -3.54 -9.51 17.89
CA ASP A 149 -4.89 -9.42 18.45
C ASP A 149 -5.26 -10.65 19.29
N GLY A 150 -4.27 -11.48 19.62
CA GLY A 150 -4.42 -12.60 20.54
C GLY A 150 -4.73 -13.94 19.88
N GLY A 151 -4.75 -14.02 18.55
CA GLY A 151 -4.92 -15.28 17.82
C GLY A 151 -3.79 -16.27 18.12
N ARG A 152 -4.13 -17.55 18.32
CA ARG A 152 -3.17 -18.61 18.65
C ARG A 152 -3.43 -19.88 17.84
N ALA A 153 -2.36 -20.44 17.29
CA ALA A 153 -2.40 -21.78 16.71
C ALA A 153 -2.50 -22.87 17.81
N PRO A 154 -3.23 -23.97 17.59
CA PRO A 154 -3.99 -24.28 16.36
C PRO A 154 -5.42 -23.69 16.34
N ARG A 155 -5.92 -23.17 17.47
CA ARG A 155 -7.32 -22.75 17.66
C ARG A 155 -7.83 -21.75 16.61
N ASP A 156 -6.99 -20.78 16.27
CA ASP A 156 -7.37 -19.62 15.45
C ASP A 156 -6.83 -19.70 14.01
N VAL A 157 -6.29 -20.86 13.62
CA VAL A 157 -5.85 -21.10 12.24
C VAL A 157 -7.05 -21.12 11.32
N VAL A 158 -6.97 -20.33 10.24
CA VAL A 158 -8.06 -20.18 9.27
C VAL A 158 -7.68 -20.50 7.84
N ALA A 159 -6.39 -20.44 7.51
CA ALA A 159 -5.87 -20.78 6.21
C ALA A 159 -4.35 -20.97 6.28
N GLU A 160 -3.77 -21.42 5.19
CA GLU A 160 -2.32 -21.41 4.99
C GLU A 160 -1.96 -20.38 3.91
N TYR A 161 -0.82 -19.70 4.05
CA TYR A 161 -0.27 -18.83 3.02
C TYR A 161 -0.09 -19.61 1.70
N ARG A 162 -0.48 -18.99 0.58
CA ARG A 162 -0.29 -19.55 -0.77
C ARG A 162 0.70 -18.75 -1.59
N TRP A 163 0.42 -17.46 -1.78
CA TRP A 163 1.16 -16.63 -2.73
C TRP A 163 1.08 -15.14 -2.39
N HIS A 164 2.08 -14.38 -2.81
CA HIS A 164 2.03 -12.93 -2.84
C HIS A 164 2.82 -12.37 -4.03
N GLN A 165 2.47 -11.16 -4.44
CA GLN A 165 3.27 -10.40 -5.39
C GLN A 165 4.52 -9.89 -4.65
N GLN A 166 5.68 -10.48 -4.93
CA GLN A 166 6.94 -10.01 -4.34
C GLN A 166 7.18 -8.55 -4.73
N LEU A 167 7.49 -7.73 -3.72
CA LEU A 167 7.81 -6.33 -3.91
C LEU A 167 9.27 -6.14 -4.35
N TYR A 168 9.47 -5.30 -5.35
CA TYR A 168 10.78 -4.77 -5.74
C TYR A 168 11.26 -3.73 -4.73
N GLY A 169 12.56 -3.63 -4.52
CA GLY A 169 13.19 -2.84 -3.45
C GLY A 169 13.82 -3.71 -2.36
N GLY A 170 13.54 -5.03 -2.37
CA GLY A 170 14.18 -6.03 -1.52
C GLY A 170 15.62 -6.36 -1.91
N VAL A 171 16.35 -7.07 -1.03
CA VAL A 171 17.74 -7.47 -1.31
C VAL A 171 17.82 -8.40 -2.52
N SER A 172 18.62 -8.05 -3.51
CA SER A 172 18.82 -8.87 -4.71
C SER A 172 19.58 -10.16 -4.38
N THR A 173 19.07 -11.29 -4.89
CA THR A 173 19.71 -12.61 -4.81
C THR A 173 20.57 -12.94 -6.04
N CYS A 174 20.78 -11.98 -6.95
CA CYS A 174 21.59 -12.17 -8.16
C CYS A 174 23.03 -12.59 -7.80
N PRO A 175 23.49 -13.79 -8.20
CA PRO A 175 24.81 -14.31 -7.80
C PRO A 175 25.98 -13.40 -8.21
N VAL A 176 25.91 -12.86 -9.44
CA VAL A 176 26.94 -11.94 -9.96
C VAL A 176 26.94 -10.64 -9.17
N GLY A 177 25.74 -10.08 -8.91
CA GLY A 177 25.62 -8.88 -8.09
C GLY A 177 26.20 -9.11 -6.70
N GLN A 178 25.82 -10.21 -6.03
CA GLN A 178 26.27 -10.53 -4.68
C GLN A 178 27.79 -10.66 -4.58
N LEU A 179 28.45 -11.17 -5.62
CA LEU A 179 29.91 -11.19 -5.71
C LEU A 179 30.49 -9.76 -5.67
N PHE A 180 29.96 -8.84 -6.48
CA PHE A 180 30.39 -7.44 -6.48
C PHE A 180 30.13 -6.74 -5.14
N ALA A 181 28.94 -6.91 -4.56
CA ALA A 181 28.64 -6.37 -3.24
C ALA A 181 29.56 -6.95 -2.16
N GLY A 182 29.89 -8.24 -2.26
CA GLY A 182 30.86 -8.91 -1.39
C GLY A 182 32.25 -8.27 -1.46
N LEU A 183 32.76 -8.04 -2.67
CA LEU A 183 34.06 -7.38 -2.89
C LEU A 183 34.06 -5.94 -2.37
N GLY A 184 33.02 -5.16 -2.65
CA GLY A 184 32.87 -3.79 -2.13
C GLY A 184 32.81 -3.75 -0.60
N ASN A 185 32.07 -4.69 0.00
CA ASN A 185 32.00 -4.82 1.46
C ASN A 185 33.33 -5.24 2.09
N MET A 186 34.10 -6.09 1.42
CA MET A 186 35.45 -6.46 1.83
C MET A 186 36.39 -5.24 1.82
N ALA A 187 36.39 -4.45 0.74
CA ALA A 187 37.16 -3.22 0.66
C ALA A 187 36.75 -2.19 1.74
N ALA A 188 35.44 -2.06 2.00
CA ALA A 188 34.94 -1.20 3.06
C ALA A 188 35.40 -1.66 4.46
N ARG A 189 35.46 -2.98 4.71
CA ARG A 189 36.02 -3.55 5.95
C ARG A 189 37.51 -3.26 6.10
N LEU A 190 38.29 -3.46 5.03
CA LEU A 190 39.74 -3.21 5.02
C LEU A 190 40.10 -1.74 5.27
N SER A 191 39.25 -0.82 4.82
CA SER A 191 39.42 0.62 5.05
C SER A 191 38.84 1.12 6.40
N ALA A 192 38.45 0.20 7.30
CA ALA A 192 37.76 0.50 8.56
C ALA A 192 36.49 1.36 8.41
N ARG A 193 35.89 1.39 7.21
CA ARG A 193 34.67 2.14 6.93
C ARG A 193 33.45 1.33 7.40
N ARG A 194 32.46 2.04 7.93
CA ARG A 194 31.18 1.46 8.40
C ARG A 194 30.17 1.23 7.26
N THR A 195 30.45 1.75 6.07
CA THR A 195 29.59 1.61 4.88
C THR A 195 29.48 0.16 4.42
N ARG A 196 28.28 -0.27 4.05
CA ARG A 196 28.05 -1.59 3.43
C ARG A 196 27.18 -1.45 2.19
N PHE A 197 27.59 -2.12 1.13
CA PHE A 197 26.82 -2.27 -0.09
C PHE A 197 25.74 -3.34 0.11
N LYS A 198 24.50 -2.97 -0.18
CA LYS A 198 23.37 -3.88 -0.37
C LYS A 198 22.88 -3.71 -1.80
N LEU A 199 22.57 -4.82 -2.47
CA LEU A 199 21.96 -4.77 -3.79
C LEU A 199 20.47 -4.80 -3.58
N LEU A 200 19.75 -3.91 -4.25
CA LEU A 200 18.30 -3.89 -4.23
C LEU A 200 17.77 -4.39 -5.58
N THR A 201 16.65 -5.08 -5.57
CA THR A 201 15.90 -5.41 -6.79
C THR A 201 15.27 -4.14 -7.34
N THR A 202 15.31 -3.99 -8.67
CA THR A 202 14.68 -2.86 -9.37
C THR A 202 13.46 -3.36 -10.11
N GLY A 203 12.39 -2.56 -10.10
CA GLY A 203 11.12 -2.87 -10.72
C GLY A 203 10.05 -1.91 -10.22
N VAL A 204 8.91 -1.91 -10.89
CA VAL A 204 7.76 -1.06 -10.55
C VAL A 204 6.76 -1.91 -9.79
N ASN A 205 6.44 -1.52 -8.56
CA ASN A 205 5.35 -2.14 -7.81
C ASN A 205 4.02 -1.47 -8.16
N ARG A 206 2.94 -2.22 -8.19
CA ARG A 206 1.58 -1.69 -8.40
C ARG A 206 0.57 -2.16 -7.37
N ILE A 207 0.94 -3.22 -6.65
CA ILE A 207 0.11 -3.86 -5.63
C ILE A 207 1.01 -4.33 -4.50
N ASP A 208 0.49 -4.21 -3.29
CA ASP A 208 0.90 -4.98 -2.13
C ASP A 208 -0.21 -5.99 -1.85
N PHE A 209 -0.06 -7.21 -2.36
CA PHE A 209 -1.16 -8.18 -2.39
C PHE A 209 -0.69 -9.62 -2.18
N ALA A 210 -1.44 -10.34 -1.38
CA ALA A 210 -1.26 -11.75 -1.12
C ALA A 210 -2.59 -12.47 -0.96
N VAL A 211 -2.51 -13.78 -1.08
CA VAL A 211 -3.61 -14.71 -0.93
C VAL A 211 -3.20 -15.94 -0.13
N THR A 212 -4.18 -16.50 0.55
CA THR A 212 -4.07 -17.79 1.24
C THR A 212 -4.44 -18.95 0.30
N GLY A 213 -4.37 -20.18 0.81
CA GLY A 213 -5.15 -21.30 0.29
C GLY A 213 -6.63 -21.17 0.67
N ALA A 214 -7.41 -22.21 0.37
CA ALA A 214 -8.83 -22.24 0.72
C ALA A 214 -9.04 -22.03 2.24
N PRO A 215 -10.06 -21.27 2.65
CA PRO A 215 -10.44 -21.17 4.06
C PRO A 215 -10.67 -22.54 4.68
N LEU A 216 -10.06 -22.79 5.84
CA LEU A 216 -10.22 -24.01 6.65
C LEU A 216 -11.46 -23.96 7.56
N VAL A 217 -12.15 -22.82 7.57
CA VAL A 217 -13.34 -22.54 8.37
C VAL A 217 -14.40 -21.89 7.48
N PRO A 218 -15.69 -21.91 7.86
CA PRO A 218 -16.74 -21.23 7.11
C PRO A 218 -16.43 -19.74 6.90
N TYR A 219 -16.84 -19.22 5.75
CA TYR A 219 -16.76 -17.80 5.41
C TYR A 219 -18.06 -17.35 4.74
N GLU A 220 -18.31 -16.04 4.79
CA GLU A 220 -19.41 -15.36 4.11
C GLU A 220 -18.85 -14.18 3.32
N LEU A 221 -19.40 -13.94 2.13
CA LEU A 221 -19.09 -12.74 1.34
C LEU A 221 -19.83 -11.56 1.97
N LYS A 222 -19.29 -11.04 3.07
CA LYS A 222 -19.80 -9.91 3.83
C LYS A 222 -18.69 -8.96 4.23
N VAL A 223 -19.04 -7.70 4.41
CA VAL A 223 -18.17 -6.71 5.07
C VAL A 223 -18.69 -6.48 6.49
N CYS A 224 -17.80 -6.61 7.47
CA CYS A 224 -18.12 -6.41 8.88
C CYS A 224 -18.79 -5.04 9.09
N GLY A 225 -19.90 -5.01 9.85
CA GLY A 225 -20.62 -3.77 10.14
C GLY A 225 -21.39 -3.14 8.96
N ALA A 226 -21.27 -3.66 7.74
CA ALA A 226 -22.01 -3.17 6.58
C ALA A 226 -23.32 -3.96 6.34
N LYS A 227 -24.35 -3.24 5.91
CA LYS A 227 -25.63 -3.78 5.45
C LYS A 227 -25.63 -4.02 3.95
N ASP A 228 -25.03 -3.10 3.19
CA ASP A 228 -24.94 -3.13 1.74
C ASP A 228 -23.61 -2.52 1.29
N TRP A 229 -23.04 -3.02 0.20
CA TRP A 229 -21.78 -2.55 -0.38
C TRP A 229 -21.70 -2.96 -1.85
N SER A 230 -21.00 -2.15 -2.65
CA SER A 230 -20.76 -2.46 -4.07
C SER A 230 -19.47 -1.80 -4.57
N GLY A 231 -18.98 -2.29 -5.70
CA GLY A 231 -17.79 -1.77 -6.36
C GLY A 231 -16.51 -1.95 -5.58
N PHE A 232 -15.87 -3.11 -5.68
CA PHE A 232 -14.55 -3.36 -5.08
C PHE A 232 -13.47 -2.57 -5.83
N VAL A 233 -12.95 -1.52 -5.19
CA VAL A 233 -12.00 -0.58 -5.79
C VAL A 233 -10.55 -1.04 -5.60
N GLY A 234 -10.24 -1.70 -4.48
CA GLY A 234 -8.87 -2.06 -4.16
C GLY A 234 -8.63 -2.40 -2.69
N LEU A 235 -7.36 -2.34 -2.28
CA LEU A 235 -6.93 -2.57 -0.90
C LEU A 235 -6.07 -1.42 -0.37
N GLY A 236 -6.34 -0.97 0.86
CA GLY A 236 -5.49 0.00 1.55
C GLY A 236 -4.17 -0.63 2.00
N PHE A 237 -3.05 0.10 1.94
CA PHE A 237 -1.76 -0.49 2.35
C PHE A 237 -0.76 0.49 3.00
N ALA A 238 -0.86 1.78 2.70
CA ALA A 238 0.08 2.78 3.21
C ALA A 238 -0.60 4.12 3.42
N GLY A 239 -0.15 4.89 4.41
CA GLY A 239 -0.76 6.17 4.75
C GLY A 239 0.17 7.11 5.50
N SER A 240 -0.32 8.33 5.71
CA SER A 240 0.27 9.36 6.54
C SER A 240 -0.81 10.04 7.40
N ASP A 241 -0.44 11.10 8.10
CA ASP A 241 -1.38 11.99 8.78
C ASP A 241 -2.24 12.84 7.82
N GLN A 242 -1.89 12.88 6.53
CA GLN A 242 -2.56 13.70 5.51
C GLN A 242 -3.34 12.87 4.48
N ALA A 243 -2.87 11.68 4.13
CA ALA A 243 -3.37 10.94 2.96
C ALA A 243 -3.26 9.41 3.11
N SER A 244 -3.87 8.70 2.18
CA SER A 244 -3.82 7.23 2.13
C SER A 244 -3.65 6.72 0.70
N PHE A 245 -2.91 5.62 0.57
CA PHE A 245 -2.68 4.91 -0.67
C PHE A 245 -3.41 3.57 -0.69
N PHE A 246 -4.05 3.31 -1.83
CA PHE A 246 -4.74 2.07 -2.12
C PHE A 246 -4.18 1.45 -3.40
N CYS A 247 -3.97 0.14 -3.38
CA CYS A 247 -3.68 -0.65 -4.56
C CYS A 247 -4.97 -0.91 -5.34
N LYS A 248 -4.96 -0.71 -6.66
CA LYS A 248 -6.13 -0.90 -7.51
C LYS A 248 -6.52 -2.37 -7.67
N ALA A 249 -7.81 -2.65 -7.61
CA ALA A 249 -8.39 -3.95 -7.93
C ALA A 249 -8.00 -4.42 -9.35
N GLY A 250 -7.94 -3.52 -10.34
CA GLY A 250 -7.50 -3.85 -11.69
C GLY A 250 -6.07 -4.41 -11.75
N ASN A 251 -5.14 -3.86 -10.95
CA ASN A 251 -3.77 -4.38 -10.87
C ASN A 251 -3.70 -5.70 -10.08
N ILE A 252 -4.60 -5.93 -9.11
CA ILE A 252 -4.76 -7.23 -8.45
C ILE A 252 -5.25 -8.27 -9.45
N MET A 253 -6.29 -7.95 -10.24
CA MET A 253 -6.86 -8.83 -11.26
C MET A 253 -5.87 -9.20 -12.36
N ALA A 254 -4.91 -8.33 -12.68
CA ALA A 254 -3.83 -8.62 -13.62
C ALA A 254 -2.93 -9.80 -13.17
N THR A 255 -2.95 -10.18 -11.89
CA THR A 255 -2.26 -11.38 -11.37
C THR A 255 -3.04 -12.68 -11.60
N GLY A 256 -4.29 -12.57 -12.08
CA GLY A 256 -5.23 -13.66 -12.30
C GLY A 256 -6.20 -13.92 -11.13
N TRP A 257 -6.02 -13.26 -9.99
CA TRP A 257 -6.94 -13.35 -8.85
C TRP A 257 -8.10 -12.36 -9.00
N LYS A 258 -9.33 -12.84 -8.95
CA LYS A 258 -10.54 -12.01 -9.10
C LYS A 258 -11.29 -11.92 -7.78
N PRO A 259 -11.78 -10.74 -7.38
CA PRO A 259 -12.64 -10.64 -6.22
C PRO A 259 -13.98 -11.34 -6.50
N ILE A 260 -14.47 -12.12 -5.55
CA ILE A 260 -15.68 -12.95 -5.73
C ILE A 260 -16.93 -12.09 -5.56
N ASP A 261 -17.89 -12.27 -6.48
CA ASP A 261 -19.27 -11.74 -6.43
C ASP A 261 -19.38 -10.22 -6.22
N VAL A 262 -18.44 -9.46 -6.78
CA VAL A 262 -18.42 -7.99 -6.73
C VAL A 262 -17.93 -7.43 -8.06
N ASP A 263 -18.47 -6.29 -8.45
CA ASP A 263 -17.99 -5.51 -9.59
C ASP A 263 -16.73 -4.71 -9.22
N VAL A 264 -15.98 -4.27 -10.23
CA VAL A 264 -14.74 -3.51 -10.06
C VAL A 264 -14.84 -2.22 -10.89
N PRO A 265 -15.29 -1.11 -10.30
CA PRO A 265 -15.45 0.14 -11.00
C PRO A 265 -14.10 0.84 -11.22
N VAL A 266 -14.10 1.76 -12.17
CA VAL A 266 -13.03 2.77 -12.30
C VAL A 266 -13.40 3.93 -11.39
N VAL A 267 -12.42 4.47 -10.68
CA VAL A 267 -12.59 5.63 -9.80
C VAL A 267 -11.97 6.86 -10.43
N ASP A 268 -12.62 7.99 -10.25
CA ASP A 268 -12.19 9.31 -10.71
C ASP A 268 -11.85 10.22 -9.53
N VAL A 269 -11.11 11.29 -9.81
CA VAL A 269 -10.77 12.30 -8.81
C VAL A 269 -12.03 12.99 -8.31
N GLY A 270 -12.20 13.03 -6.98
CA GLY A 270 -13.36 13.60 -6.31
C GLY A 270 -14.37 12.56 -5.81
N ASP A 271 -14.29 11.31 -6.28
CA ASP A 271 -15.15 10.23 -5.80
C ASP A 271 -14.94 10.00 -4.30
N THR A 272 -16.01 9.61 -3.60
CA THR A 272 -15.93 9.23 -2.18
C THR A 272 -15.80 7.72 -2.10
N LEU A 273 -14.75 7.27 -1.42
CA LEU A 273 -14.51 5.86 -1.19
C LEU A 273 -14.83 5.48 0.25
N HIS A 274 -15.22 4.23 0.44
CA HIS A 274 -15.68 3.67 1.69
C HIS A 274 -14.86 2.45 2.07
N LYS A 275 -14.50 2.29 3.34
CA LYS A 275 -13.80 1.09 3.78
C LYS A 275 -14.25 0.66 5.17
N VAL A 276 -14.03 -0.61 5.48
CA VAL A 276 -14.08 -1.12 6.85
C VAL A 276 -12.76 -1.80 7.17
N GLY A 277 -12.05 -1.25 8.14
CA GLY A 277 -10.78 -1.76 8.62
C GLY A 277 -10.87 -2.31 10.03
N ARG A 278 -9.99 -3.24 10.39
CA ARG A 278 -9.93 -3.75 11.77
C ARG A 278 -9.64 -2.65 12.79
N THR A 279 -8.99 -1.55 12.36
CA THR A 279 -8.54 -0.47 13.22
C THR A 279 -9.49 0.70 13.25
N THR A 280 -9.75 1.32 12.10
CA THR A 280 -10.61 2.52 12.07
C THR A 280 -12.08 2.23 11.86
N GLU A 281 -12.47 0.94 11.80
CA GLU A 281 -13.82 0.52 11.44
C GLU A 281 -14.23 1.15 10.11
N TYR A 282 -15.44 1.69 10.02
CA TYR A 282 -15.90 2.42 8.86
C TYR A 282 -15.19 3.77 8.72
N THR A 283 -14.63 4.03 7.55
CA THR A 283 -14.00 5.31 7.22
C THR A 283 -14.24 5.66 5.76
N THR A 284 -14.35 6.96 5.47
CA THR A 284 -14.53 7.48 4.12
C THR A 284 -13.46 8.50 3.78
N GLY A 285 -13.16 8.66 2.49
CA GLY A 285 -12.27 9.71 2.01
C GLY A 285 -12.47 9.99 0.54
N ALA A 286 -12.06 11.19 0.11
CA ALA A 286 -12.17 11.62 -1.27
C ALA A 286 -10.92 11.22 -2.07
N VAL A 287 -11.10 10.78 -3.31
CA VAL A 287 -9.99 10.52 -4.24
C VAL A 287 -9.32 11.85 -4.62
N ILE A 288 -8.05 11.98 -4.29
CA ILE A 288 -7.18 13.11 -4.66
C ILE A 288 -6.53 12.85 -6.02
N ASP A 289 -6.16 11.60 -6.29
CA ASP A 289 -5.52 11.17 -7.52
C ASP A 289 -5.82 9.71 -7.84
N ASP A 290 -6.29 9.42 -9.05
CA ASP A 290 -6.61 8.07 -9.51
C ASP A 290 -5.40 7.34 -10.15
N CYS A 291 -4.22 7.94 -10.27
CA CYS A 291 -3.03 7.29 -10.85
C CYS A 291 -1.72 7.86 -10.26
N ALA A 292 -1.64 7.87 -8.94
CA ALA A 292 -0.47 8.37 -8.23
C ALA A 292 0.71 7.40 -8.38
N HIS A 293 1.90 7.95 -8.58
CA HIS A 293 3.17 7.31 -8.23
C HIS A 293 3.59 7.78 -6.85
N GLY A 294 4.04 6.87 -5.99
CA GLY A 294 4.40 7.18 -4.61
C GLY A 294 5.53 6.32 -4.05
N LYS A 295 6.31 6.92 -3.16
CA LYS A 295 7.30 6.24 -2.32
C LYS A 295 6.66 5.89 -0.98
N VAL A 296 6.90 4.68 -0.50
CA VAL A 296 6.36 4.18 0.77
C VAL A 296 7.50 3.60 1.61
N ASP A 297 7.61 4.04 2.85
CA ASP A 297 8.53 3.45 3.82
C ASP A 297 7.95 2.15 4.42
N TYR A 298 8.57 1.02 4.09
CA TYR A 298 8.27 -0.30 4.63
C TYR A 298 9.07 -0.62 5.91
N GLY A 299 9.74 0.38 6.48
CA GLY A 299 10.60 0.24 7.64
C GLY A 299 11.97 -0.38 7.30
N GLY A 300 12.90 -0.31 8.26
CA GLY A 300 14.23 -0.90 8.10
C GLY A 300 15.10 -0.25 7.01
N GLY A 301 14.73 0.95 6.55
CA GLY A 301 15.38 1.67 5.45
C GLY A 301 14.92 1.23 4.05
N ASN A 302 13.81 0.49 3.96
CA ASN A 302 13.23 0.06 2.69
C ASN A 302 12.21 1.08 2.20
N LEU A 303 12.67 2.05 1.41
CA LEU A 303 11.79 2.96 0.67
C LEU A 303 11.43 2.31 -0.66
N ILE A 304 10.15 1.98 -0.84
CA ILE A 304 9.64 1.24 -2.00
C ILE A 304 8.80 2.16 -2.88
N GLU A 305 9.03 2.13 -4.18
CA GLU A 305 8.25 2.89 -5.16
C GLU A 305 7.10 2.07 -5.73
N PHE A 306 5.96 2.74 -5.91
CA PHE A 306 4.73 2.20 -6.48
C PHE A 306 4.18 3.12 -7.57
N ASP A 307 3.65 2.52 -8.62
CA ASP A 307 2.90 3.18 -9.70
C ASP A 307 1.42 2.85 -9.62
N ASP A 308 0.62 3.70 -10.27
CA ASP A 308 -0.80 3.45 -10.54
C ASP A 308 -1.63 3.20 -9.28
N LEU A 309 -1.34 3.98 -8.24
CA LEU A 309 -2.06 3.98 -6.97
C LEU A 309 -3.28 4.90 -7.02
N ILE A 310 -4.26 4.60 -6.16
CA ILE A 310 -5.29 5.56 -5.78
C ILE A 310 -4.79 6.29 -4.52
N LEU A 311 -4.73 7.61 -4.59
CA LEU A 311 -4.41 8.50 -3.47
C LEU A 311 -5.70 9.16 -2.99
N THR A 312 -6.00 9.06 -1.70
CA THR A 312 -7.17 9.68 -1.08
C THR A 312 -6.76 10.63 0.04
N THR A 313 -7.73 11.41 0.54
CA THR A 313 -7.62 11.99 1.89
C THR A 313 -7.37 10.87 2.91
N LYS A 314 -6.84 11.22 4.09
CA LYS A 314 -6.55 10.23 5.13
C LYS A 314 -7.74 9.31 5.42
N MET A 315 -7.52 8.02 5.28
CA MET A 315 -8.47 6.95 5.60
C MET A 315 -7.83 5.84 6.45
N LEU A 316 -6.51 5.66 6.39
CA LEU A 316 -5.81 4.51 6.98
C LEU A 316 -5.06 4.87 8.27
N GLU A 317 -5.10 3.95 9.22
CA GLU A 317 -4.27 3.92 10.43
C GLU A 317 -3.53 2.58 10.58
N GLY A 318 -2.65 2.49 11.58
CA GLY A 318 -1.90 1.27 11.87
C GLY A 318 -2.79 0.05 12.09
N GLY A 319 -2.64 -0.95 11.22
CA GLY A 319 -3.40 -2.20 11.25
C GLY A 319 -4.55 -2.28 10.26
N ASP A 320 -4.92 -1.18 9.60
CA ASP A 320 -5.94 -1.20 8.55
C ASP A 320 -5.45 -1.90 7.28
N SER A 321 -4.14 -2.02 7.09
CA SER A 321 -3.50 -2.71 5.97
C SER A 321 -4.26 -3.93 5.48
N GLY A 322 -4.64 -3.90 4.22
CA GLY A 322 -5.35 -4.96 3.53
C GLY A 322 -6.86 -4.84 3.60
N ASP A 323 -7.41 -3.78 4.18
CA ASP A 323 -8.84 -3.51 4.14
C ASP A 323 -9.34 -3.28 2.71
N ALA A 324 -10.53 -3.79 2.42
CA ALA A 324 -11.19 -3.52 1.15
C ALA A 324 -11.73 -2.09 1.12
N VAL A 325 -11.47 -1.40 0.02
CA VAL A 325 -12.09 -0.12 -0.30
C VAL A 325 -13.15 -0.30 -1.39
N TRP A 326 -14.26 0.40 -1.21
CA TRP A 326 -15.52 0.24 -1.93
C TRP A 326 -15.99 1.58 -2.51
N ASP A 327 -16.68 1.52 -3.65
CA ASP A 327 -17.33 2.68 -4.27
C ASP A 327 -18.56 3.14 -3.48
N SER A 328 -19.32 2.19 -2.92
CA SER A 328 -20.52 2.50 -2.13
C SER A 328 -20.68 1.54 -0.96
N MET A 329 -21.14 2.06 0.17
CA MET A 329 -21.41 1.27 1.37
C MET A 329 -22.50 1.90 2.26
N VAL A 330 -23.37 1.05 2.81
CA VAL A 330 -24.38 1.39 3.81
C VAL A 330 -24.13 0.56 5.06
N LEU A 331 -24.01 1.20 6.22
CA LEU A 331 -23.82 0.53 7.51
C LEU A 331 -25.13 -0.04 8.09
N ASN A 332 -24.98 -0.99 9.02
CA ASN A 332 -26.09 -1.54 9.81
C ASN A 332 -26.67 -0.56 10.84
#